data_AF-A0A3E0RF03-F1
#
_entry.id   AF-A0A3E0RF03-F1
#
_cell.length_a   1.000
_cell.length_b   1.000
_cell.length_c   1.000
_cell.angle_alpha   90.00
_cell.angle_beta   90.00
_cell.angle_gamma   90.00
#
_symmetry.space_group_name_H-M   'P 1'
#
loop_
_entity.id
_entity.type
_entity.pdbx_description
1 polymer ?
#
loop_
_entity_poly.entity_id
_entity_poly.type
_entity_poly.pdbx_seq_one_letter_code
_entity_poly.pdbx_strand_id
1 'polypeptide(L)'
;MANPSRRAVQELYRFLEHKNMPITPDGCFLAYKGVGTNYRDKWSGKFDNSVGQVLEMTRNTVDDDANRGCSAGFHAGSYDYADDYCGSEGHLMLVKIDPADVVSVPHDCECQKLRTCRYEVVSELEERKPLKDCYLDEYGTKEEDLVPMQEWADGGLDYAESEDNAAKLEGLSAAYQDGYNAAMSKFHNKRDASGKFCK
;
A
#
# COMPACT_ATOMS: atom_id res chain seq x y z
N MET A 1 -1.97 12.86 -12.04
CA MET A 1 -2.21 11.42 -11.78
C MET A 1 -2.27 10.69 -13.11
N ALA A 2 -1.42 9.67 -13.29
CA ALA A 2 -1.20 9.00 -14.59
C ALA A 2 -2.08 7.78 -14.85
N ASN A 3 -2.84 7.32 -13.86
CA ASN A 3 -3.75 6.18 -14.03
C ASN A 3 -4.83 6.52 -15.06
N PRO A 4 -4.99 5.74 -16.15
CA PRO A 4 -5.97 6.05 -17.20
C PRO A 4 -7.43 5.83 -16.75
N SER A 5 -7.66 5.13 -15.63
CA SER A 5 -9.00 4.82 -15.12
C SER A 5 -9.37 5.71 -13.94
N ARG A 6 -10.23 6.71 -14.17
CA ARG A 6 -10.77 7.56 -13.10
C ARG A 6 -11.50 6.76 -12.02
N ARG A 7 -12.12 5.64 -12.39
CA ARG A 7 -12.80 4.75 -11.44
C ARG A 7 -11.79 4.08 -10.52
N ALA A 8 -10.74 3.47 -11.07
CA ALA A 8 -9.69 2.81 -10.30
C ALA A 8 -9.02 3.78 -9.32
N VAL A 9 -8.86 5.03 -9.73
CA VAL A 9 -8.36 6.12 -8.88
C VAL A 9 -9.27 6.35 -7.66
N GLN A 10 -10.58 6.53 -7.89
CA GLN A 10 -11.54 6.78 -6.80
C GLN A 10 -11.64 5.58 -5.85
N GLU A 11 -11.61 4.37 -6.41
CA GLU A 11 -11.57 3.11 -5.67
C GLU A 11 -10.31 3.00 -4.81
N LEU A 12 -9.14 3.35 -5.36
CA LEU A 12 -7.86 3.32 -4.65
C LEU A 12 -7.83 4.33 -3.49
N TYR A 13 -8.37 5.54 -3.65
CA TYR A 13 -8.44 6.49 -2.55
C TYR A 13 -9.19 5.92 -1.35
N ARG A 14 -10.35 5.30 -1.60
CA ARG A 14 -11.11 4.61 -0.55
C ARG A 14 -10.28 3.50 0.09
N PHE A 15 -9.61 2.68 -0.71
CA PHE A 15 -8.73 1.61 -0.21
C PHE A 15 -7.64 2.13 0.72
N LEU A 16 -6.94 3.21 0.33
CA LEU A 16 -5.85 3.80 1.09
C LEU A 16 -6.34 4.45 2.40
N GLU A 17 -7.49 5.13 2.38
CA GLU A 17 -8.11 5.73 3.58
C GLU A 17 -8.52 4.67 4.61
N HIS A 18 -8.99 3.50 4.18
CA HIS A 18 -9.54 2.49 5.07
C HIS A 18 -8.50 1.52 5.62
N LYS A 19 -7.31 1.44 5.02
CA LYS A 19 -6.32 0.39 5.30
C LYS A 19 -4.92 0.92 5.67
N ASN A 20 -4.78 2.23 5.87
CA ASN A 20 -3.56 2.88 6.37
C ASN A 20 -2.27 2.44 5.68
N MET A 21 -2.33 2.28 4.35
CA MET A 21 -1.18 1.79 3.60
C MET A 21 -0.04 2.84 3.58
N PRO A 22 1.20 2.47 3.95
CA PRO A 22 2.32 3.39 3.92
C PRO A 22 2.58 3.94 2.50
N ILE A 23 2.65 5.26 2.36
CA ILE A 23 2.99 5.93 1.10
C ILE A 23 4.51 6.17 1.05
N THR A 24 5.10 5.86 -0.11
CA THR A 24 6.54 5.99 -0.38
C THR A 24 6.88 7.34 -1.05
N PRO A 25 8.15 7.80 -0.99
CA PRO A 25 8.47 9.20 -1.32
C PRO A 25 8.25 9.54 -2.80
N ASP A 26 8.31 8.52 -3.66
CA ASP A 26 8.06 8.62 -5.08
C ASP A 26 6.58 8.48 -5.46
N GLY A 27 5.67 8.54 -4.49
CA GLY A 27 4.23 8.54 -4.71
C GLY A 27 3.62 7.15 -4.94
N CYS A 28 4.39 6.08 -4.76
CA CYS A 28 3.86 4.71 -4.67
C CYS A 28 3.34 4.42 -3.26
N PHE A 29 2.70 3.27 -3.06
CA PHE A 29 2.32 2.77 -1.73
C PHE A 29 2.78 1.33 -1.51
N LEU A 30 2.90 0.96 -0.24
CA LEU A 30 3.22 -0.40 0.18
C LEU A 30 1.95 -1.19 0.46
N ALA A 31 1.93 -2.45 0.04
CA ALA A 31 0.85 -3.39 0.31
C ALA A 31 1.41 -4.78 0.61
N TYR A 32 0.56 -5.68 1.10
CA TYR A 32 0.93 -7.04 1.45
C TYR A 32 0.51 -8.02 0.37
N LYS A 33 1.33 -9.04 0.16
CA LYS A 33 1.07 -10.11 -0.80
C LYS A 33 1.39 -11.47 -0.19
N GLY A 34 0.37 -12.31 -0.07
CA GLY A 34 0.55 -13.70 0.33
C GLY A 34 0.98 -14.59 -0.83
N VAL A 35 2.02 -15.40 -0.63
CA VAL A 35 2.55 -16.34 -1.64
C VAL A 35 2.78 -17.73 -1.06
N GLY A 36 2.99 -18.72 -1.92
CA GLY A 36 3.26 -20.10 -1.50
C GLY A 36 4.66 -20.28 -0.90
N THR A 37 4.92 -21.45 -0.32
CA THR A 37 6.20 -21.83 0.32
C THR A 37 7.42 -21.71 -0.60
N ASN A 38 7.22 -21.77 -1.92
CA ASN A 38 8.24 -21.64 -2.95
C ASN A 38 8.32 -20.22 -3.55
N TYR A 39 7.77 -19.21 -2.87
CA TYR A 39 7.69 -17.81 -3.31
C TYR A 39 6.86 -17.58 -4.58
N ARG A 40 6.15 -18.60 -5.07
CA ARG A 40 5.29 -18.45 -6.26
C ARG A 40 3.87 -18.07 -5.86
N ASP A 41 3.18 -17.40 -6.78
CA ASP A 41 1.76 -17.09 -6.59
C ASP A 41 0.94 -18.38 -6.41
N LYS A 42 0.02 -18.41 -5.44
CA LYS A 42 -0.73 -19.63 -5.11
C LYS A 42 -1.72 -20.07 -6.18
N TRP A 43 -2.23 -19.12 -6.96
CA TRP A 43 -3.26 -19.40 -7.96
C TRP A 43 -2.70 -20.12 -9.19
N SER A 44 -1.64 -19.59 -9.80
CA SER A 44 -1.08 -20.14 -11.04
C SER A 44 0.22 -20.91 -10.84
N GLY A 45 0.97 -20.64 -9.76
CA GLY A 45 2.30 -21.20 -9.53
C GLY A 45 3.35 -20.76 -10.54
N LYS A 46 3.10 -19.70 -11.32
CA LYS A 46 3.96 -19.29 -12.44
C LYS A 46 4.85 -18.10 -12.10
N PHE A 47 4.38 -17.21 -11.25
CA PHE A 47 5.01 -15.93 -10.97
C PHE A 47 5.83 -16.01 -9.70
N ASP A 48 7.15 -15.81 -9.83
CA ASP A 48 8.08 -15.76 -8.70
C ASP A 48 8.00 -14.39 -8.00
N ASN A 49 7.84 -14.41 -6.69
CA ASN A 49 7.72 -13.23 -5.83
C ASN A 49 8.87 -13.17 -4.81
N SER A 50 10.03 -13.71 -5.14
CA SER A 50 11.25 -13.47 -4.37
C SER A 50 11.55 -11.97 -4.29
N VAL A 51 12.21 -11.53 -3.21
CA VAL A 51 12.57 -10.11 -3.02
C VAL A 51 13.40 -9.59 -4.20
N GLY A 52 13.06 -8.38 -4.66
CA GLY A 52 13.66 -7.72 -5.82
C GLY A 52 13.00 -8.06 -7.17
N GLN A 53 12.02 -8.96 -7.21
CA GLN A 53 11.27 -9.23 -8.43
C GLN A 53 10.31 -8.08 -8.76
N VAL A 54 10.24 -7.71 -10.04
CA VAL A 54 9.22 -6.81 -10.59
C VAL A 54 8.32 -7.64 -11.48
N LEU A 55 7.02 -7.66 -11.15
CA LEU A 55 6.03 -8.44 -11.87
C LEU A 55 5.14 -7.49 -12.65
N GLU A 56 4.92 -7.81 -13.92
CA GLU A 56 4.16 -6.98 -14.85
C GLU A 56 3.36 -7.85 -15.81
N MET A 57 2.14 -7.41 -16.11
CA MET A 57 1.32 -7.93 -17.20
C MET A 57 0.66 -6.77 -17.93
N THR A 58 0.20 -7.01 -19.16
CA THR A 58 -0.51 -5.97 -19.91
C THR A 58 -1.77 -5.54 -19.16
N ARG A 59 -1.96 -4.23 -18.93
CA ARG A 59 -3.08 -3.72 -18.14
C ARG A 59 -4.45 -4.25 -18.58
N ASN A 60 -4.66 -4.42 -19.89
CA ASN A 60 -5.91 -4.92 -20.47
C ASN A 60 -6.18 -6.41 -20.19
N THR A 61 -5.21 -7.16 -19.64
CA THR A 61 -5.41 -8.55 -19.19
C THR A 61 -5.84 -8.64 -17.72
N VAL A 62 -5.86 -7.51 -17.01
CA VAL A 62 -6.38 -7.40 -15.65
C VAL A 62 -7.87 -7.07 -15.71
N ASP A 63 -8.68 -7.81 -14.97
CA ASP A 63 -10.11 -7.55 -14.89
C ASP A 63 -10.36 -6.25 -14.15
N ASP A 64 -11.03 -5.31 -14.80
CA ASP A 64 -11.34 -4.02 -14.23
C ASP A 64 -12.69 -4.03 -13.49
N ASP A 65 -13.59 -5.00 -13.68
CA ASP A 65 -14.90 -5.03 -13.01
C ASP A 65 -14.77 -5.21 -11.49
N ALA A 66 -15.02 -4.15 -10.73
CA ALA A 66 -14.94 -4.13 -9.26
C ALA A 66 -16.01 -5.01 -8.57
N ASN A 67 -17.05 -5.43 -9.29
CA ASN A 67 -18.08 -6.34 -8.75
C ASN A 67 -17.62 -7.80 -8.74
N ARG A 68 -16.49 -8.12 -9.39
CA ARG A 68 -15.90 -9.45 -9.40
C ARG A 68 -14.77 -9.55 -8.38
N GLY A 69 -15.00 -10.33 -7.33
CA GLY A 69 -14.06 -10.50 -6.23
C GLY A 69 -12.72 -11.12 -6.57
N CYS A 70 -12.75 -12.32 -7.15
CA CYS A 70 -11.58 -13.07 -7.54
C CYS A 70 -11.56 -13.18 -9.05
N SER A 71 -10.73 -12.37 -9.71
CA SER A 71 -10.63 -12.36 -11.16
C SER A 71 -9.18 -12.17 -11.64
N ALA A 72 -8.98 -12.05 -12.94
CA ALA A 72 -7.67 -11.91 -13.55
C ALA A 72 -6.95 -10.64 -13.08
N GLY A 73 -5.68 -10.78 -12.71
CA GLY A 73 -4.86 -9.68 -12.21
C GLY A 73 -3.92 -10.13 -11.11
N PHE A 74 -2.92 -9.29 -10.81
CA PHE A 74 -2.15 -9.48 -9.60
C PHE A 74 -2.88 -8.91 -8.42
N HIS A 75 -2.99 -9.71 -7.36
CA HIS A 75 -3.59 -9.29 -6.10
C HIS A 75 -2.53 -8.94 -5.06
N ALA A 76 -2.79 -7.83 -4.37
CA ALA A 76 -2.13 -7.37 -3.15
C ALA A 76 -3.20 -6.69 -2.27
N GLY A 77 -2.95 -6.51 -0.98
CA GLY A 77 -3.97 -6.04 -0.08
C GLY A 77 -3.49 -5.71 1.32
N SER A 78 -4.42 -5.72 2.27
CA SER A 78 -4.15 -5.60 3.70
C SER A 78 -3.33 -6.77 4.21
N TYR A 79 -2.72 -6.55 5.39
CA TYR A 79 -2.01 -7.59 6.11
C TYR A 79 -2.90 -8.81 6.32
N ASP A 80 -4.10 -8.63 6.89
CA ASP A 80 -5.02 -9.73 7.22
C ASP A 80 -5.40 -10.56 5.99
N TYR A 81 -5.68 -9.90 4.85
CA TYR A 81 -6.00 -10.60 3.62
C TYR A 81 -4.82 -11.43 3.11
N ALA A 82 -3.62 -10.85 3.11
CA ALA A 82 -2.43 -11.51 2.60
C ALA A 82 -1.96 -12.65 3.51
N ASP A 83 -2.09 -12.49 4.83
CA ASP A 83 -1.74 -13.48 5.85
C ASP A 83 -2.69 -14.69 5.83
N ASP A 84 -4.00 -14.43 5.73
CA ASP A 84 -5.01 -15.48 5.51
C ASP A 84 -4.77 -16.19 4.17
N TYR A 85 -4.51 -15.43 3.10
CA TYR A 85 -4.31 -15.99 1.77
C TYR A 85 -3.06 -16.86 1.68
N CYS A 86 -1.94 -16.50 2.30
CA CYS A 86 -0.73 -17.31 2.26
C CYS A 86 -0.88 -18.59 3.11
N GLY A 87 -1.63 -18.51 4.22
CA GLY A 87 -1.77 -19.59 5.20
C GLY A 87 -0.50 -19.76 6.03
N SER A 88 -0.52 -20.65 7.02
CA SER A 88 0.55 -20.77 8.04
C SER A 88 1.94 -21.11 7.49
N GLU A 89 2.02 -21.78 6.34
CA GLU A 89 3.28 -22.18 5.71
C GLU A 89 3.72 -21.26 4.58
N GLY A 90 2.84 -20.35 4.14
CA GLY A 90 3.14 -19.41 3.08
C GLY A 90 4.02 -18.26 3.54
N HIS A 91 4.46 -17.45 2.59
CA HIS A 91 5.26 -16.25 2.86
C HIS A 91 4.42 -14.99 2.69
N LEU A 92 4.69 -14.01 3.55
CA LEU A 92 4.07 -12.70 3.48
C LEU A 92 5.07 -11.71 2.89
N MET A 93 4.76 -11.19 1.72
CA MET A 93 5.64 -10.26 1.00
C MET A 93 5.13 -8.84 1.15
N LEU A 94 6.07 -7.90 1.24
CA LEU A 94 5.82 -6.48 1.09
C LEU A 94 6.04 -6.09 -0.37
N VAL A 95 5.06 -5.44 -0.98
CA VAL A 95 5.12 -5.01 -2.37
C VAL A 95 4.93 -3.51 -2.49
N LYS A 96 5.64 -2.89 -3.41
CA LYS A 96 5.48 -1.49 -3.78
C LYS A 96 4.68 -1.38 -5.08
N ILE A 97 3.64 -0.54 -5.06
CA ILE A 97 2.68 -0.40 -6.16
C ILE A 97 2.56 1.06 -6.55
N ASP A 98 2.68 1.35 -7.83
CA ASP A 98 2.36 2.67 -8.38
C ASP A 98 0.84 2.80 -8.51
N PRO A 99 0.22 3.87 -7.99
CA PRO A 99 -1.19 4.19 -8.24
C PRO A 99 -1.60 4.14 -9.71
N ALA A 100 -0.70 4.40 -10.67
CA ALA A 100 -0.93 4.28 -12.10
C ALA A 100 -1.22 2.84 -12.54
N ASP A 101 -0.63 1.85 -11.87
CA ASP A 101 -0.72 0.43 -12.21
C ASP A 101 -1.94 -0.27 -11.58
N VAL A 102 -2.66 0.39 -10.66
CA VAL A 102 -3.89 -0.12 -10.07
C VAL A 102 -5.02 -0.13 -11.10
N VAL A 103 -5.72 -1.26 -11.23
CA VAL A 103 -6.76 -1.48 -12.24
C VAL A 103 -8.16 -1.48 -11.62
N SER A 104 -8.33 -2.09 -10.45
CA SER A 104 -9.61 -2.09 -9.73
C SER A 104 -9.44 -2.48 -8.26
N VAL A 105 -10.35 -2.02 -7.40
CA VAL A 105 -10.47 -2.46 -6.00
C VAL A 105 -11.82 -3.17 -5.84
N PRO A 106 -11.87 -4.51 -5.70
CA PRO A 106 -13.11 -5.23 -5.51
C PRO A 106 -13.92 -4.77 -4.28
N HIS A 107 -15.25 -4.71 -4.42
CA HIS A 107 -16.17 -4.30 -3.34
C HIS A 107 -16.47 -5.41 -2.32
N ASP A 108 -16.33 -6.66 -2.72
CA ASP A 108 -16.86 -7.85 -2.02
C ASP A 108 -16.04 -8.30 -0.80
N CYS A 109 -14.92 -7.65 -0.54
CA CYS A 109 -13.99 -7.99 0.53
C CYS A 109 -13.66 -6.76 1.39
N GLU A 110 -14.62 -5.87 1.61
CA GLU A 110 -14.45 -4.65 2.43
C GLU A 110 -13.21 -3.83 2.04
N CYS A 111 -12.90 -3.79 0.74
CA CYS A 111 -11.69 -3.16 0.21
C CYS A 111 -10.40 -3.71 0.87
N GLN A 112 -10.30 -5.00 1.12
CA GLN A 112 -9.08 -5.61 1.69
C GLN A 112 -8.02 -5.96 0.64
N LYS A 113 -8.38 -6.02 -0.65
CA LYS A 113 -7.43 -6.29 -1.74
C LYS A 113 -7.67 -5.39 -2.93
N LEU A 114 -6.68 -5.29 -3.80
CA LEU A 114 -6.75 -4.60 -5.08
C LEU A 114 -6.22 -5.50 -6.20
N ARG A 115 -6.52 -5.11 -7.43
CA ARG A 115 -5.97 -5.67 -8.66
C ARG A 115 -5.03 -4.66 -9.29
N THR A 116 -3.79 -5.08 -9.55
CA THR A 116 -2.77 -4.28 -10.23
C THR A 116 -2.21 -5.03 -11.43
N CYS A 117 -1.74 -4.28 -12.44
CA CYS A 117 -1.00 -4.84 -13.56
C CYS A 117 0.51 -4.94 -13.29
N ARG A 118 1.03 -4.22 -12.28
CA ARG A 118 2.46 -4.19 -11.96
C ARG A 118 2.75 -3.91 -10.49
N TYR A 119 3.81 -4.50 -9.96
CA TYR A 119 4.37 -4.22 -8.62
C TYR A 119 5.81 -4.71 -8.50
N GLU A 120 6.51 -4.20 -7.49
CA GLU A 120 7.84 -4.64 -7.09
C GLU A 120 7.77 -5.32 -5.71
N VAL A 121 8.44 -6.47 -5.54
CA VAL A 121 8.60 -7.12 -4.24
C VAL A 121 9.79 -6.50 -3.52
N VAL A 122 9.52 -5.79 -2.42
CA VAL A 122 10.55 -5.00 -1.71
C VAL A 122 11.12 -5.69 -0.48
N SER A 123 10.35 -6.56 0.18
CA SER A 123 10.79 -7.31 1.36
C SER A 123 9.91 -8.52 1.62
N GLU A 124 10.41 -9.46 2.42
CA GLU A 124 9.62 -10.48 3.11
C GLU A 124 9.33 -10.01 4.54
N LEU A 125 8.15 -10.34 5.08
CA LEU A 125 7.81 -10.17 6.49
C LEU A 125 8.00 -11.51 7.21
N GLU A 126 9.19 -11.69 7.81
CA GLU A 126 9.49 -12.88 8.62
C GLU A 126 8.67 -12.91 9.91
N GLU A 127 8.48 -11.74 10.54
CA GLU A 127 7.53 -11.58 11.64
C GLU A 127 6.14 -11.26 11.06
N ARG A 128 5.20 -12.18 11.25
CA ARG A 128 3.77 -12.03 10.91
C ARG A 128 3.10 -10.97 11.79
N LYS A 129 3.43 -9.72 11.53
CA LYS A 129 2.85 -8.53 12.15
C LYS A 129 2.75 -7.43 11.08
N PRO A 130 1.66 -6.64 11.08
CA PRO A 130 1.59 -5.49 10.19
C PRO A 130 2.71 -4.50 10.49
N LEU A 131 3.16 -3.77 9.46
CA LEU A 131 4.00 -2.59 9.63
C LEU A 131 3.31 -1.65 10.61
N LYS A 132 4.08 -1.09 11.55
CA LYS A 132 3.56 -0.06 12.44
C LYS A 132 3.09 1.12 11.60
N ASP A 133 1.87 1.58 11.85
CA ASP A 133 1.29 2.73 11.19
C ASP A 133 2.28 3.90 11.25
N CYS A 134 2.80 4.30 10.10
CA CYS A 134 3.67 5.47 10.01
C CYS A 134 2.90 6.79 10.14
N TYR A 135 1.61 6.76 10.51
CA TYR A 135 0.73 7.93 10.40
C TYR A 135 -0.31 8.14 11.52
N LEU A 136 -0.36 7.35 12.61
CA LEU A 136 -1.40 7.54 13.63
C LEU A 136 -0.93 7.82 15.07
N ASP A 137 0.34 7.61 15.41
CA ASP A 137 0.73 7.66 16.83
C ASP A 137 1.13 9.07 17.31
N GLU A 138 1.56 9.98 16.42
CA GLU A 138 1.95 11.36 16.79
C GLU A 138 0.86 12.42 16.55
N TYR A 139 -0.20 12.09 15.82
CA TYR A 139 -1.40 12.91 15.69
C TYR A 139 -2.58 12.28 16.44
N GLY A 140 -2.34 11.83 17.68
CA GLY A 140 -3.42 11.58 18.62
C GLY A 140 -4.19 12.89 18.82
N THR A 141 -5.25 13.08 18.04
CA THR A 141 -6.30 14.06 18.33
C THR A 141 -6.75 13.76 19.74
N LYS A 142 -6.42 14.64 20.68
CA LYS A 142 -7.10 14.64 21.97
C LYS A 142 -8.59 14.81 21.64
N GLU A 143 -9.45 14.03 22.28
CA GLU A 143 -10.92 14.12 22.10
C GLU A 143 -11.47 15.55 22.24
N GLU A 144 -10.68 16.45 22.82
CA GLU A 144 -10.92 17.86 23.07
C GLU A 144 -10.97 18.74 21.79
N ASP A 145 -10.40 18.30 20.66
CA ASP A 145 -10.34 19.09 19.40
C ASP A 145 -11.44 18.74 18.38
N LEU A 146 -12.35 17.83 18.70
CA LEU A 146 -13.48 17.49 17.84
C LEU A 146 -14.54 18.61 17.91
N VAL A 147 -14.53 19.49 16.90
CA VAL A 147 -15.64 20.44 16.68
C VAL A 147 -16.90 19.63 16.39
N PRO A 148 -18.00 19.80 17.15
CA PRO A 148 -19.22 19.03 16.92
C PRO A 148 -19.69 19.25 15.49
N MET A 149 -19.98 18.15 14.78
CA MET A 149 -20.61 18.17 13.46
C MET A 149 -21.99 18.81 13.61
N GLN A 150 -22.08 20.12 13.38
CA GLN A 150 -23.36 20.80 13.32
C GLN A 150 -23.92 20.64 11.91
N GLU A 151 -25.04 19.92 11.83
CA GLU A 151 -25.80 19.71 10.59
C GLU A 151 -26.14 21.05 9.94
N TRP A 152 -25.44 21.43 8.87
CA TRP A 152 -25.82 22.55 8.02
C TRP A 152 -26.14 22.08 6.61
N ALA A 153 -27.40 22.30 6.27
CA ALA A 153 -28.02 22.03 4.99
C ALA A 153 -27.35 22.82 3.85
N ASP A 154 -27.32 22.17 2.68
CA ASP A 154 -27.38 22.77 1.34
C ASP A 154 -26.59 24.08 1.09
N GLY A 155 -25.47 23.95 0.37
CA GLY A 155 -25.05 25.00 -0.57
C GLY A 155 -23.59 25.46 -0.48
N GLY A 156 -22.76 24.96 -1.40
CA GLY A 156 -21.59 25.68 -1.95
C GLY A 156 -20.26 25.56 -1.21
N LEU A 157 -19.31 24.80 -1.77
CA LEU A 157 -17.90 24.81 -1.34
C LEU A 157 -17.12 25.91 -2.10
N ASP A 158 -16.75 26.94 -1.36
CA ASP A 158 -15.69 27.91 -1.68
C ASP A 158 -14.41 27.39 -0.99
N TYR A 159 -13.35 27.15 -1.77
CA TYR A 159 -12.00 26.87 -1.26
C TYR A 159 -11.17 28.15 -1.29
N ALA A 160 -10.93 28.74 -0.12
CA ALA A 160 -9.91 29.76 0.06
C ALA A 160 -8.56 29.10 0.39
N GLU A 161 -7.58 29.20 -0.52
CA GLU A 161 -6.19 28.80 -0.26
C GLU A 161 -5.53 29.81 0.70
N SER A 162 -4.91 29.32 1.78
CA SER A 162 -4.05 30.13 2.66
C SER A 162 -2.61 29.62 2.66
N GLU A 163 -1.67 30.57 2.71
CA GLU A 163 -0.21 30.38 2.53
C GLU A 163 0.48 29.58 3.66
N ASP A 164 -0.26 29.13 4.67
CA ASP A 164 0.24 28.41 5.85
C ASP A 164 0.56 26.92 5.60
N ASN A 165 0.25 26.42 4.39
CA ASN A 165 0.47 25.02 4.01
C ASN A 165 1.94 24.66 3.74
N ALA A 166 2.79 25.61 3.37
CA ALA A 166 4.18 25.33 2.96
C ALA A 166 5.07 24.93 4.15
N ALA A 167 4.95 25.62 5.29
CA ALA A 167 5.71 25.30 6.51
C ALA A 167 5.26 23.99 7.16
N LYS A 168 3.96 23.66 7.06
CA LYS A 168 3.41 22.34 7.44
C LYS A 168 3.94 21.22 6.55
N LEU A 169 4.13 21.49 5.26
CA LEU A 169 4.70 20.52 4.31
C LEU A 169 6.16 20.17 4.64
N GLU A 170 6.98 21.15 5.01
CA GLU A 170 8.39 20.91 5.36
C GLU A 170 8.53 20.08 6.65
N GLY A 171 7.72 20.38 7.67
CA GLY A 171 7.66 19.60 8.91
C GLY A 171 7.15 18.17 8.70
N LEU A 172 6.17 17.99 7.81
CA LEU A 172 5.72 16.66 7.38
C LEU A 172 6.85 15.89 6.70
N SER A 173 7.64 16.55 5.83
CA SER A 173 8.74 15.89 5.10
C SER A 173 9.84 15.37 6.01
N ALA A 174 10.12 16.07 7.12
CA ALA A 174 11.16 15.67 8.07
C ALA A 174 10.75 14.46 8.93
N ALA A 175 9.56 14.50 9.54
CA ALA A 175 9.01 13.37 10.29
C ALA A 175 8.80 12.14 9.38
N TYR A 176 8.45 12.39 8.12
CA TYR A 176 8.35 11.39 7.07
C TYR A 176 9.70 10.75 6.70
N GLN A 177 10.75 11.55 6.54
CA GLN A 177 12.11 11.06 6.30
C GLN A 177 12.57 10.18 7.46
N ASP A 178 12.25 10.57 8.70
CA ASP A 178 12.62 9.82 9.91
C ASP A 178 11.84 8.51 10.04
N GLY A 179 10.54 8.50 9.71
CA GLY A 179 9.74 7.26 9.65
C GLY A 179 10.22 6.29 8.57
N TYR A 180 10.53 6.81 7.37
CA TYR A 180 11.12 6.03 6.28
C TYR A 180 12.51 5.49 6.66
N ASN A 181 13.38 6.34 7.24
CA ASN A 181 14.71 5.94 7.70
C ASN A 181 14.64 4.97 8.89
N ALA A 182 13.66 5.09 9.79
CA ALA A 182 13.46 4.16 10.90
C ALA A 182 12.96 2.78 10.42
N ALA A 183 12.11 2.76 9.40
CA ALA A 183 11.72 1.53 8.72
C ALA A 183 12.93 0.92 8.00
N MET A 184 13.58 1.68 7.11
CA MET A 184 14.70 1.22 6.27
C MET A 184 15.97 0.90 7.05
N SER A 185 16.25 1.56 8.18
CA SER A 185 17.43 1.28 9.02
C SER A 185 17.35 -0.10 9.70
N LYS A 186 16.13 -0.64 9.87
CA LYS A 186 15.92 -2.03 10.30
C LYS A 186 15.98 -3.03 9.14
N PHE A 187 15.95 -2.56 7.89
CA PHE A 187 16.08 -3.37 6.66
C PHE A 187 17.52 -3.39 6.09
N HIS A 188 18.53 -2.97 6.84
CA HIS A 188 19.91 -3.11 6.39
C HIS A 188 20.36 -4.57 6.45
N ASN A 189 20.32 -5.20 5.27
CA ASN A 189 21.17 -6.31 4.88
C ASN A 189 22.56 -6.16 5.52
N LYS A 190 22.93 -7.08 6.42
CA LYS A 190 24.28 -7.08 6.98
C LYS A 190 25.29 -7.19 5.83
N ARG A 191 26.17 -6.20 5.76
CA ARG A 191 27.31 -6.17 4.84
C ARG A 191 28.55 -6.63 5.60
N ASP A 192 29.43 -7.36 4.95
CA ASP A 192 30.72 -7.73 5.56
C ASP A 192 31.67 -6.52 5.63
N ALA A 193 32.83 -6.71 6.25
CA ALA A 193 33.87 -5.68 6.37
C ALA A 193 34.42 -5.17 5.02
N SER A 194 34.04 -5.79 3.90
CA SER A 194 34.38 -5.37 2.54
C SER A 194 33.23 -4.68 1.79
N GLY A 195 32.08 -4.50 2.44
CA GLY A 195 30.91 -3.81 1.87
C GLY A 195 30.03 -4.68 0.97
N LYS A 196 30.30 -5.99 0.89
CA LYS A 196 29.52 -6.93 0.08
C LYS A 196 28.31 -7.44 0.87
N PHE A 197 27.20 -7.69 0.19
CA PHE A 197 26.02 -8.32 0.80
C PHE A 197 26.39 -9.73 1.27
N CYS A 198 26.20 -10.03 2.55
CA CYS A 198 26.35 -11.37 3.08
C CYS A 198 25.12 -12.20 2.72
N LYS A 199 25.33 -13.46 2.33
CA LYS A 199 24.25 -14.46 2.22
C LYS A 199 23.65 -14.78 3.58
#